data_AF-A0A2J7QR26-F1
#
_entry.id   AF-A0A2J7QR26-F1
#
_cell.length_a   1.000
_cell.length_b   1.000
_cell.length_c   1.000
_cell.angle_alpha   90.00
_cell.angle_beta   90.00
_cell.angle_gamma   90.00
#
_symmetry.space_group_name_H-M   'P 1'
#
loop_
_entity.id
_entity.type
_entity.pdbx_description
1 polymer ?
#
loop_
_entity_poly.entity_id
_entity_poly.type
_entity_poly.pdbx_seq_one_letter_code
_entity_poly.pdbx_strand_id
1 'polypeptide(L)'
;MKVPRAELGDNVRLNKPSELERNNNYCDQAETLLMEEDWELVIDKKKRNLDVLNRNLIQIIPTKVNKPDSKHNLKDYEKRTNMRTKELGAKNGMNHTLTKEKLKYEESQRTHKLKIRTIGDSHVKKSAAELRMILDHRYIMGITKPGALMNISTMATDEVASLSNKDILILWVGANDISKNNTNEALKYLTKFMEEHKRTNNIILIHSLHRYDLTTISCVNKEVVKFNRQVKKISKLNPNVKLMETDLQRKHFTRHGQHLNQWGKELVASELAKIINS
;
A
#
# COMPACT_ATOMS: atom_id res chain seq x y z
N MET A 1 -36.17 76.84 44.76
CA MET A 1 -35.17 75.95 45.41
C MET A 1 -34.58 75.07 44.30
N LYS A 2 -33.48 75.40 43.60
CA LYS A 2 -32.06 75.57 43.97
C LYS A 2 -31.37 74.33 44.58
N VAL A 3 -30.73 73.58 43.65
CA VAL A 3 -29.43 72.84 43.67
C VAL A 3 -29.21 71.66 44.65
N PRO A 4 -28.21 70.74 44.45
CA PRO A 4 -27.34 70.50 43.28
C PRO A 4 -27.00 69.02 42.91
N ARG A 5 -26.43 68.94 41.71
CA ARG A 5 -25.43 68.03 41.10
C ARG A 5 -24.33 67.51 42.06
N ALA A 6 -23.93 66.25 41.87
CA ALA A 6 -22.61 65.75 42.27
C ALA A 6 -21.99 64.95 41.11
N GLU A 7 -20.87 65.46 40.61
CA GLU A 7 -19.89 64.77 39.77
C GLU A 7 -18.79 64.18 40.68
N LEU A 8 -18.27 63.02 40.31
CA LEU A 8 -16.94 62.44 40.60
C LEU A 8 -16.92 61.16 39.74
N GLY A 9 -16.17 61.03 38.65
CA GLY A 9 -14.74 61.30 38.52
C GLY A 9 -13.99 60.04 38.94
N ASP A 10 -13.60 59.18 38.00
CA ASP A 10 -12.19 58.75 37.86
C ASP A 10 -11.91 57.81 36.68
N ASN A 11 -10.80 58.16 36.03
CA ASN A 11 -10.09 57.46 34.97
C ASN A 11 -9.57 56.10 35.43
N VAL A 12 -9.75 55.05 34.61
CA VAL A 12 -8.68 54.04 34.43
C VAL A 12 -8.51 53.73 32.95
N ARG A 13 -7.31 54.07 32.48
CA ARG A 13 -6.71 53.75 31.18
C ARG A 13 -6.49 52.25 31.00
N LEU A 14 -6.71 51.81 29.77
CA LEU A 14 -5.88 50.91 28.94
C LEU A 14 -5.41 49.59 29.56
N ASN A 15 -5.83 48.48 28.94
CA ASN A 15 -4.87 47.57 28.32
C ASN A 15 -5.50 46.81 27.15
N LYS A 16 -4.92 47.00 25.96
CA LYS A 16 -5.11 46.16 24.77
C LYS A 16 -4.49 44.79 25.05
N PRO A 17 -5.06 43.66 24.59
CA PRO A 17 -4.34 42.40 24.58
C PRO A 17 -3.24 42.48 23.51
N SER A 18 -1.99 42.37 23.95
CA SER A 18 -0.83 42.28 23.07
C SER A 18 -0.86 40.98 22.26
N GLU A 19 -0.64 41.11 20.96
CA GLU A 19 -0.08 40.06 20.12
C GLU A 19 1.21 39.53 20.77
N LEU A 20 1.17 38.30 21.28
CA LEU A 20 2.35 37.47 21.43
C LEU A 20 1.96 36.05 20.97
N GLU A 21 1.81 35.94 19.67
CA GLU A 21 2.00 34.67 18.98
C GLU A 21 3.47 34.27 19.00
N ARG A 22 3.66 32.96 18.98
CA ARG A 22 4.80 32.17 18.50
C ARG A 22 5.87 31.74 19.52
N ASN A 23 5.98 30.42 19.54
CA ASN A 23 7.13 29.58 19.88
C ASN A 23 7.30 29.27 21.36
N ASN A 24 6.83 28.09 21.77
CA ASN A 24 7.71 26.96 22.10
C ASN A 24 6.87 25.80 22.66
N ASN A 25 6.56 24.82 21.83
CA ASN A 25 6.34 23.46 22.31
C ASN A 25 7.29 22.56 21.53
N TYR A 26 8.52 22.50 22.05
CA TYR A 26 9.46 21.42 21.80
C TYR A 26 8.77 20.13 22.24
N CYS A 27 8.36 19.31 21.28
CA CYS A 27 7.94 17.95 21.55
C CYS A 27 9.15 17.08 21.23
N ASP A 28 9.68 16.44 22.27
CA ASP A 28 10.89 15.62 22.27
C ASP A 28 10.98 14.74 21.03
N GLN A 29 12.00 14.99 20.22
CA GLN A 29 12.38 14.12 19.13
C GLN A 29 13.21 12.98 19.72
N ALA A 30 12.59 11.83 19.90
CA ALA A 30 13.32 10.58 20.03
C ALA A 30 13.96 10.26 18.67
N GLU A 31 15.25 10.56 18.57
CA GLU A 31 16.10 10.23 17.45
C GLU A 31 16.15 8.71 17.29
N THR A 32 15.37 8.18 16.35
CA THR A 32 15.41 6.75 16.01
C THR A 32 16.40 6.56 14.87
N LEU A 33 17.56 6.00 15.20
CA LEU A 33 18.56 5.52 14.25
C LEU A 33 17.90 4.71 13.14
N LEU A 34 17.89 5.27 11.92
CA LEU A 34 17.50 4.56 10.71
C LEU A 34 18.64 3.60 10.35
N MET A 35 18.50 2.34 10.71
CA MET A 35 19.24 1.28 10.03
C MET A 35 18.68 1.14 8.61
N GLU A 36 19.58 1.18 7.62
CA GLU A 36 19.27 0.79 6.26
C GLU A 36 18.89 -0.70 6.26
N GLU A 37 17.58 -0.97 6.22
CA GLU A 37 17.05 -2.33 6.12
C GLU A 37 16.70 -2.65 4.66
N ASP A 38 17.22 -3.78 4.20
CA ASP A 38 17.09 -4.32 2.86
C ASP A 38 15.63 -4.57 2.42
N TRP A 39 15.39 -4.39 1.13
CA TRP A 39 14.09 -4.54 0.47
C TRP A 39 13.51 -5.96 0.58
N GLU A 40 12.36 -6.13 1.25
CA GLU A 40 11.62 -7.40 1.22
C GLU A 40 10.66 -7.46 0.01
N LEU A 41 11.14 -8.04 -1.09
CA LEU A 41 10.26 -8.45 -2.20
C LEU A 41 9.58 -9.78 -1.84
N VAL A 42 8.30 -9.73 -1.48
CA VAL A 42 7.52 -10.95 -1.18
C VAL A 42 6.97 -11.56 -2.46
N ILE A 43 7.76 -12.41 -3.13
CA ILE A 43 7.26 -13.31 -4.18
C ILE A 43 7.00 -14.69 -3.56
N ASP A 44 5.73 -15.06 -3.35
CA ASP A 44 5.40 -16.45 -3.04
C ASP A 44 5.18 -17.24 -4.34
N LYS A 45 6.14 -18.09 -4.69
CA LYS A 45 5.98 -19.12 -5.73
C LYS A 45 5.73 -20.46 -5.04
N LYS A 46 4.48 -20.77 -4.72
CA LYS A 46 4.11 -22.17 -4.44
C LYS A 46 3.00 -22.67 -5.36
N LYS A 47 3.32 -23.75 -6.07
CA LYS A 47 2.35 -24.72 -6.58
C LYS A 47 1.69 -25.39 -5.37
N ARG A 48 0.37 -25.57 -5.45
CA ARG A 48 -0.49 -26.14 -4.41
C ARG A 48 0.01 -27.53 -3.99
N ASN A 49 -0.03 -27.81 -2.69
CA ASN A 49 -0.79 -28.94 -2.17
C ASN A 49 -1.60 -28.41 -0.99
N LEU A 50 -2.92 -28.47 -1.15
CA LEU A 50 -3.90 -28.25 -0.13
C LEU A 50 -3.89 -29.54 0.69
N ASP A 51 -3.29 -29.52 1.88
CA ASP A 51 -3.69 -30.30 3.04
C ASP A 51 -2.79 -29.97 4.24
N VAL A 52 -3.43 -29.88 5.41
CA VAL A 52 -2.87 -29.67 6.75
C VAL A 52 -2.61 -28.21 7.16
N LEU A 53 -3.63 -27.65 7.82
CA LEU A 53 -3.50 -26.68 8.90
C LEU A 53 -2.42 -27.18 9.89
N ASN A 54 -1.34 -26.43 10.11
CA ASN A 54 -0.81 -26.32 11.47
C ASN A 54 -0.10 -25.00 11.75
N ARG A 55 -0.41 -24.48 12.93
CA ARG A 55 0.01 -23.20 13.50
C ARG A 55 1.45 -23.29 14.01
N ASN A 56 2.10 -22.13 14.10
CA ASN A 56 3.35 -21.85 14.81
C ASN A 56 4.60 -22.58 14.30
N LEU A 57 5.42 -21.90 13.51
CA LEU A 57 6.88 -22.05 13.57
C LEU A 57 7.54 -20.79 13.01
N ILE A 58 7.97 -19.94 13.94
CA ILE A 58 9.05 -18.98 13.70
C ILE A 58 10.30 -19.83 13.48
N GLN A 59 10.89 -19.76 12.29
CA GLN A 59 12.22 -20.29 12.05
C GLN A 59 13.15 -19.13 11.69
N ILE A 60 13.94 -18.73 12.67
CA ILE A 60 15.11 -17.87 12.49
C ILE A 60 16.11 -18.67 11.64
N ILE A 61 16.50 -18.14 10.48
CA ILE A 61 17.54 -18.74 9.63
C ILE A 61 18.87 -18.05 9.96
N PRO A 62 19.93 -18.77 10.37
CA PRO A 62 21.27 -18.22 10.50
C PRO A 62 21.91 -18.02 9.12
N THR A 63 22.61 -16.90 8.94
CA THR A 63 23.47 -16.64 7.79
C THR A 63 24.77 -17.41 7.89
N LYS A 64 25.10 -18.21 6.87
CA LYS A 64 26.36 -18.18 6.10
C LYS A 64 26.42 -19.30 5.06
N VAL A 65 26.86 -18.90 3.88
CA VAL A 65 27.08 -19.71 2.68
C VAL A 65 28.36 -20.53 2.84
N ASN A 66 28.26 -21.84 2.64
CA ASN A 66 29.34 -22.66 2.06
C ASN A 66 28.76 -23.37 0.83
N LYS A 67 29.40 -23.21 -0.33
CA LYS A 67 29.13 -24.00 -1.55
C LYS A 67 29.51 -25.47 -1.32
N PRO A 68 28.91 -26.41 -2.06
CA PRO A 68 29.65 -26.94 -3.21
C PRO A 68 28.82 -27.26 -4.46
N ASP A 69 29.58 -27.45 -5.54
CA ASP A 69 29.24 -27.74 -6.93
C ASP A 69 28.37 -28.99 -7.17
N SER A 70 27.57 -28.93 -8.24
CA SER A 70 27.27 -30.11 -9.07
C SER A 70 26.77 -29.70 -10.46
N LYS A 71 27.72 -29.55 -11.39
CA LYS A 71 27.46 -29.71 -12.83
C LYS A 71 27.43 -31.21 -13.11
N HIS A 72 26.25 -31.83 -13.18
CA HIS A 72 25.98 -33.00 -14.02
C HIS A 72 24.46 -33.30 -13.98
N ASN A 73 23.86 -33.50 -15.17
CA ASN A 73 22.50 -33.99 -15.46
C ASN A 73 21.58 -33.05 -16.26
N LEU A 74 22.10 -32.42 -17.33
CA LEU A 74 21.25 -31.78 -18.36
C LEU A 74 21.19 -32.52 -19.71
N LYS A 75 21.93 -33.62 -19.92
CA LYS A 75 21.98 -34.30 -21.23
C LYS A 75 21.01 -35.48 -21.39
N ASP A 76 20.47 -36.03 -20.31
CA ASP A 76 19.57 -37.19 -20.39
C ASP A 76 18.08 -36.83 -20.56
N TYR A 77 17.71 -35.57 -20.34
CA TYR A 77 16.31 -35.13 -20.45
C TYR A 77 15.91 -34.79 -21.89
N GLU A 78 16.85 -34.31 -22.72
CA GLU A 78 16.59 -33.94 -24.14
C GLU A 78 16.43 -35.15 -25.07
N LYS A 79 16.89 -36.34 -24.66
CA LYS A 79 16.74 -37.57 -25.47
C LYS A 79 15.35 -38.21 -25.34
N ARG A 80 14.62 -37.97 -24.24
CA ARG A 80 13.28 -38.57 -24.01
C ARG A 80 12.13 -37.76 -24.63
N THR A 81 12.31 -36.46 -24.86
CA THR A 81 11.29 -35.62 -25.50
C THR A 81 11.27 -35.73 -27.03
N ASN A 82 12.39 -36.12 -27.65
CA ASN A 82 12.54 -36.18 -29.11
C ASN A 82 12.09 -37.50 -29.78
N MET A 83 11.74 -38.53 -29.01
CA MET A 83 11.15 -39.77 -29.57
C MET A 83 9.61 -39.76 -29.62
N ARG A 84 8.94 -38.94 -28.81
CA ARG A 84 7.46 -38.90 -28.75
C ARG A 84 6.82 -37.99 -29.79
N THR A 85 7.60 -37.13 -30.44
CA THR A 85 7.14 -36.21 -31.49
C THR A 85 7.27 -36.76 -32.92
N LYS A 86 7.91 -37.93 -33.12
CA LYS A 86 8.04 -38.54 -34.46
C LYS A 86 6.95 -39.57 -34.80
N GLU A 87 6.18 -40.08 -33.84
CA GLU A 87 5.11 -41.06 -34.12
C GLU A 87 3.72 -40.46 -34.34
N LEU A 88 3.51 -39.17 -34.06
CA LEU A 88 2.21 -38.49 -34.31
C LEU A 88 2.19 -37.65 -35.60
N GLY A 89 3.30 -37.61 -36.35
CA GLY A 89 3.46 -36.76 -37.54
C GLY A 89 2.98 -37.34 -38.88
N ALA A 90 2.35 -38.52 -38.91
CA ALA A 90 2.08 -39.24 -40.17
C ALA A 90 0.59 -39.35 -40.57
N LYS A 91 -0.34 -38.68 -39.89
CA LYS A 91 -1.76 -38.65 -40.32
C LYS A 91 -2.36 -37.26 -40.14
N ASN A 92 -2.91 -36.73 -41.23
CA ASN A 92 -3.72 -35.50 -41.35
C ASN A 92 -3.00 -34.22 -41.80
N GLY A 93 -2.45 -34.26 -43.01
CA GLY A 93 -2.23 -33.04 -43.79
C GLY A 93 -3.55 -32.54 -44.39
N MET A 94 -4.28 -31.67 -43.68
CA MET A 94 -5.24 -30.71 -44.26
C MET A 94 -5.91 -29.75 -43.25
N ASN A 95 -5.35 -29.50 -42.06
CA ASN A 95 -6.00 -28.62 -41.05
C ASN A 95 -5.04 -27.70 -40.27
N HIS A 96 -3.84 -27.43 -40.79
CA HIS A 96 -2.78 -26.79 -39.98
C HIS A 96 -2.80 -25.25 -39.97
N THR A 97 -3.55 -24.61 -40.86
CA THR A 97 -3.61 -23.13 -40.98
C THR A 97 -4.74 -22.54 -40.15
N LEU A 98 -5.95 -23.13 -40.19
CA LEU A 98 -7.11 -22.70 -39.40
C LEU A 98 -6.91 -22.86 -37.89
N THR A 99 -6.08 -23.82 -37.46
CA THR A 99 -5.77 -24.05 -36.04
C THR A 99 -4.76 -23.06 -35.48
N LYS A 100 -3.78 -22.58 -36.28
CA LYS A 100 -2.78 -21.60 -35.80
C LYS A 100 -3.37 -20.20 -35.60
N GLU A 101 -4.29 -19.78 -36.45
CA GLU A 101 -4.99 -18.50 -36.29
C GLU A 101 -6.01 -18.55 -35.14
N LYS A 102 -6.70 -19.68 -34.96
CA LYS A 102 -7.60 -19.89 -33.82
C LYS A 102 -6.84 -20.00 -32.50
N LEU A 103 -5.68 -20.66 -32.48
CA LEU A 103 -4.77 -20.69 -31.32
C LEU A 103 -4.16 -19.31 -31.04
N LYS A 104 -3.77 -18.53 -32.06
CA LYS A 104 -3.32 -17.14 -31.88
C LYS A 104 -4.45 -16.23 -31.42
N TYR A 105 -5.67 -16.45 -31.88
CA TYR A 105 -6.84 -15.71 -31.44
C TYR A 105 -7.17 -16.08 -29.98
N GLU A 106 -7.22 -17.35 -29.62
CA GLU A 106 -7.40 -17.83 -28.23
C GLU A 106 -6.23 -17.44 -27.32
N GLU A 107 -5.00 -17.32 -27.83
CA GLU A 107 -3.81 -16.86 -27.11
C GLU A 107 -3.76 -15.32 -27.00
N SER A 108 -4.33 -14.59 -27.96
CA SER A 108 -4.60 -13.13 -27.88
C SER A 108 -5.80 -12.82 -26.98
N GLN A 109 -6.73 -13.77 -26.84
CA GLN A 109 -7.85 -13.79 -25.90
C GLN A 109 -7.45 -14.41 -24.55
N ARG A 110 -6.17 -14.75 -24.34
CA ARG A 110 -5.62 -14.84 -22.97
C ARG A 110 -5.62 -13.44 -22.40
N THR A 111 -6.81 -13.07 -21.92
CA THR A 111 -7.15 -12.03 -20.98
C THR A 111 -5.91 -11.36 -20.41
N HIS A 112 -5.68 -10.09 -20.75
CA HIS A 112 -4.66 -9.28 -20.08
C HIS A 112 -4.76 -9.54 -18.58
N LYS A 113 -3.77 -10.23 -18.01
CA LYS A 113 -3.88 -10.73 -16.65
C LYS A 113 -3.77 -9.52 -15.73
N LEU A 114 -4.86 -9.18 -15.06
CA LEU A 114 -4.97 -8.04 -14.18
C LEU A 114 -3.77 -7.99 -13.22
N LYS A 115 -2.89 -7.00 -13.32
CA LYS A 115 -1.83 -6.83 -12.33
C LYS A 115 -2.37 -5.99 -11.18
N ILE A 116 -2.06 -6.40 -9.96
CA ILE A 116 -2.35 -5.61 -8.76
C ILE A 116 -1.03 -5.32 -8.06
N ARG A 117 -0.79 -4.06 -7.73
CA ARG A 117 0.38 -3.60 -6.97
C ARG A 117 -0.07 -2.90 -5.71
N THR A 118 0.33 -3.38 -4.54
CA THR A 118 0.15 -2.67 -3.27
C THR A 118 1.45 -1.99 -2.89
N ILE A 119 1.44 -0.67 -2.73
CA ILE A 119 2.64 0.12 -2.43
C ILE A 119 2.40 0.92 -1.16
N GLY A 120 3.36 0.88 -0.25
CA GLY A 120 3.28 1.70 0.93
C GLY A 120 4.36 1.44 1.96
N ASP A 121 4.12 1.97 3.15
CA ASP A 121 5.01 1.79 4.28
C ASP A 121 4.79 0.42 4.96
N SER A 122 5.27 0.28 6.20
CA SER A 122 5.08 -0.94 7.01
C SER A 122 3.64 -1.46 7.09
N HIS A 123 2.63 -0.61 6.90
CA HIS A 123 1.22 -1.02 6.84
C HIS A 123 0.88 -1.89 5.62
N VAL A 124 1.67 -1.85 4.55
CA VAL A 124 1.47 -2.74 3.38
C VAL A 124 2.06 -4.12 3.60
N LYS A 125 2.95 -4.32 4.60
CA LYS A 125 3.56 -5.62 4.86
C LYS A 125 2.49 -6.70 4.98
N LYS A 126 2.67 -7.80 4.24
CA LYS A 126 1.76 -8.96 4.11
C LYS A 126 0.39 -8.70 3.45
N SER A 127 0.00 -7.45 3.13
CA SER A 127 -1.31 -7.17 2.50
C SER A 127 -1.50 -7.90 1.16
N ALA A 128 -0.45 -7.95 0.34
CA ALA A 128 -0.48 -8.70 -0.92
C ALA A 128 -0.63 -10.21 -0.73
N ALA A 129 -0.16 -10.78 0.39
CA ALA A 129 -0.39 -12.20 0.67
C ALA A 129 -1.86 -12.46 1.03
N GLU A 130 -2.43 -11.64 1.91
CA GLU A 130 -3.85 -11.73 2.28
C GLU A 130 -4.77 -11.57 1.05
N LEU A 131 -4.51 -10.56 0.22
CA LEU A 131 -5.28 -10.34 -1.00
C LEU A 131 -5.21 -11.51 -1.98
N ARG A 132 -4.05 -12.17 -2.08
CA ARG A 132 -3.90 -13.35 -2.96
C ARG A 132 -4.75 -14.52 -2.49
N MET A 133 -4.85 -14.71 -1.18
CA MET A 133 -5.68 -15.77 -0.60
C MET A 133 -7.16 -15.52 -0.88
N ILE A 134 -7.61 -14.26 -0.78
CA ILE A 134 -9.02 -13.91 -0.97
C ILE A 134 -9.43 -13.92 -2.45
N LEU A 135 -8.59 -13.39 -3.34
CA LEU A 135 -8.90 -13.25 -4.75
C LEU A 135 -8.53 -14.47 -5.62
N ASP A 136 -7.84 -15.47 -5.05
CA ASP A 136 -7.17 -16.58 -5.78
C ASP A 136 -6.38 -16.09 -7.00
N HIS A 137 -5.73 -14.93 -6.86
CA HIS A 137 -5.16 -14.20 -7.98
C HIS A 137 -3.64 -14.11 -7.92
N ARG A 138 -2.96 -14.64 -8.94
CA ARG A 138 -1.49 -14.82 -8.91
C ARG A 138 -0.66 -13.57 -9.24
N TYR A 139 -1.30 -12.47 -9.69
CA TYR A 139 -0.60 -11.28 -10.19
C TYR A 139 -0.66 -10.08 -9.24
N ILE A 140 -0.80 -10.36 -7.95
CA ILE A 140 -0.75 -9.38 -6.87
C ILE A 140 0.67 -9.36 -6.28
N MET A 141 1.25 -8.17 -6.21
CA MET A 141 2.58 -7.95 -5.63
C MET A 141 2.52 -6.79 -4.66
N GLY A 142 3.26 -6.89 -3.55
CA GLY A 142 3.38 -5.84 -2.57
C GLY A 142 4.80 -5.29 -2.47
N ILE A 143 4.91 -3.96 -2.46
CA ILE A 143 6.14 -3.20 -2.29
C ILE A 143 6.01 -2.46 -0.97
N THR A 144 6.83 -2.86 0.00
CA THR A 144 6.82 -2.30 1.36
C THR A 144 8.15 -1.62 1.60
N LYS A 145 8.10 -0.34 1.97
CA LYS A 145 9.28 0.42 2.41
C LYS A 145 9.02 0.99 3.81
N PRO A 146 9.47 0.33 4.87
CA PRO A 146 9.29 0.84 6.24
C PRO A 146 9.80 2.28 6.37
N GLY A 147 9.07 3.11 7.13
CA GLY A 147 9.43 4.52 7.31
C GLY A 147 9.27 5.42 6.07
N ALA A 148 8.80 4.89 4.93
CA ALA A 148 8.63 5.67 3.72
C ALA A 148 7.64 6.82 3.90
N LEU A 149 8.00 7.94 3.28
CA LEU A 149 7.15 9.11 3.10
C LEU A 149 6.36 9.00 1.78
N MET A 150 5.44 9.92 1.55
CA MET A 150 4.54 9.97 0.40
C MET A 150 5.21 10.10 -0.98
N ASN A 151 6.54 10.18 -1.09
CA ASN A 151 7.21 10.30 -2.38
C ASN A 151 7.18 8.95 -3.14
N ILE A 152 6.04 8.64 -3.76
CA ILE A 152 5.74 7.37 -4.42
C ILE A 152 6.72 7.07 -5.57
N SER A 153 7.14 8.10 -6.32
CA SER A 153 8.13 7.93 -7.40
C SER A 153 9.44 7.33 -6.87
N THR A 154 9.90 7.74 -5.69
CA THR A 154 11.09 7.14 -5.07
C THR A 154 10.86 5.74 -4.49
N MET A 155 9.62 5.28 -4.40
CA MET A 155 9.28 3.97 -3.85
C MET A 155 9.23 2.89 -4.92
N ALA A 156 8.74 3.20 -6.13
CA ALA A 156 8.39 2.16 -7.12
C ALA A 156 8.13 2.71 -8.54
N THR A 157 9.00 3.59 -9.07
CA THR A 157 8.79 4.20 -10.40
C THR A 157 8.60 3.14 -11.49
N ASP A 158 9.48 2.14 -11.55
CA ASP A 158 9.46 1.13 -12.62
C ASP A 158 8.21 0.23 -12.53
N GLU A 159 7.81 -0.15 -11.32
CA GLU A 159 6.64 -0.98 -11.12
C GLU A 159 5.36 -0.23 -11.46
N VAL A 160 5.25 1.05 -11.10
CA VAL A 160 4.10 1.89 -11.47
C VAL A 160 4.07 2.12 -12.98
N ALA A 161 5.21 2.40 -13.61
CA ALA A 161 5.30 2.59 -15.06
C ALA A 161 4.92 1.32 -15.86
N SER A 162 5.08 0.13 -15.26
CA SER A 162 4.72 -1.15 -15.90
C SER A 162 3.21 -1.47 -15.90
N LEU A 163 2.39 -0.64 -15.24
CA LEU A 163 0.95 -0.83 -15.11
C LEU A 163 0.19 -0.13 -16.24
N SER A 164 -0.80 -0.84 -16.78
CA SER A 164 -1.77 -0.31 -17.73
C SER A 164 -3.02 0.26 -17.03
N ASN A 165 -3.91 0.86 -17.82
CA ASN A 165 -5.21 1.36 -17.34
C ASN A 165 -6.21 0.25 -16.97
N LYS A 166 -5.85 -1.01 -17.17
CA LYS A 166 -6.62 -2.17 -16.68
C LYS A 166 -6.10 -2.63 -15.33
N ASP A 167 -4.84 -2.35 -15.02
CA ASP A 167 -4.19 -2.79 -13.79
C ASP A 167 -4.56 -1.90 -12.61
N ILE A 168 -4.40 -2.43 -11.39
CA ILE A 168 -4.79 -1.76 -10.15
C ILE A 168 -3.55 -1.45 -9.32
N LEU A 169 -3.43 -0.19 -8.93
CA LEU A 169 -2.45 0.32 -8.00
C LEU A 169 -3.13 0.66 -6.66
N ILE A 170 -2.78 -0.05 -5.60
CA ILE A 170 -3.24 0.22 -4.24
C ILE A 170 -2.14 1.00 -3.52
N LEU A 171 -2.47 2.17 -3.00
CA LEU A 171 -1.56 3.03 -2.26
C LEU A 171 -2.00 3.13 -0.80
N TRP A 172 -1.09 2.77 0.11
CA TRP A 172 -1.30 2.90 1.55
C TRP A 172 -0.09 3.57 2.20
N VAL A 173 -0.13 4.89 2.19
CA VAL A 173 1.00 5.79 2.48
C VAL A 173 0.52 6.98 3.30
N GLY A 174 1.46 7.69 3.94
CA GLY A 174 1.19 8.95 4.64
C GLY A 174 1.24 8.88 6.17
N ALA A 175 1.23 7.69 6.78
CA ALA A 175 1.28 7.56 8.24
C ALA A 175 2.56 8.17 8.83
N ASN A 176 3.70 7.97 8.16
CA ASN A 176 4.98 8.55 8.55
C ASN A 176 5.03 10.06 8.32
N ASP A 177 4.47 10.56 7.21
CA ASP A 177 4.40 11.99 6.93
C ASP A 177 3.60 12.73 8.01
N ILE A 178 2.45 12.17 8.41
CA ILE A 178 1.63 12.72 9.49
C ILE A 178 2.41 12.73 10.80
N SER A 179 3.09 11.62 11.13
CA SER A 179 3.88 11.49 12.36
C SER A 179 5.06 12.47 12.41
N LYS A 180 5.59 12.87 11.25
CA LYS A 180 6.70 13.83 11.12
C LYS A 180 6.24 15.26 10.81
N ASN A 181 4.94 15.56 10.95
CA ASN A 181 4.36 16.88 10.66
C ASN A 181 4.59 17.37 9.20
N ASN A 182 4.68 16.43 8.25
CA ASN A 182 4.93 16.68 6.83
C ASN A 182 3.67 16.50 5.97
N THR A 183 2.48 16.58 6.57
CA THR A 183 1.17 16.33 5.90
C THR A 183 0.95 17.18 4.65
N ASN A 184 1.33 18.46 4.68
CA ASN A 184 1.14 19.36 3.54
C ASN A 184 2.02 18.95 2.35
N GLU A 185 3.27 18.56 2.63
CA GLU A 185 4.21 18.06 1.62
C GLU A 185 3.68 16.77 1.00
N ALA A 186 3.19 15.84 1.85
CA ALA A 186 2.58 14.61 1.40
C ALA A 186 1.38 14.85 0.48
N LEU A 187 0.48 15.77 0.83
CA LEU A 187 -0.67 16.10 -0.02
C LEU A 187 -0.27 16.70 -1.37
N LYS A 188 0.82 17.49 -1.44
CA LYS A 188 1.38 17.99 -2.70
C LYS A 188 1.88 16.82 -3.56
N TYR A 189 2.68 15.92 -2.99
CA TYR A 189 3.17 14.74 -3.71
C TYR A 189 2.03 13.86 -4.20
N LEU A 190 1.04 13.59 -3.35
CA LEU A 190 -0.11 12.78 -3.72
C LEU A 190 -0.91 13.44 -4.85
N THR A 191 -1.15 14.75 -4.78
CA THR A 191 -1.89 15.48 -5.82
C THR A 191 -1.14 15.44 -7.15
N LYS A 192 0.18 15.67 -7.13
CA LYS A 192 1.03 15.57 -8.33
C LYS A 192 0.98 14.17 -8.93
N PHE A 193 1.12 13.14 -8.10
CA PHE A 193 1.03 11.75 -8.53
C PHE A 193 -0.32 11.43 -9.18
N MET A 194 -1.43 11.89 -8.60
CA MET A 194 -2.76 11.66 -9.19
C MET A 194 -2.90 12.31 -10.56
N GLU A 195 -2.37 13.53 -10.76
CA GLU A 195 -2.44 14.22 -12.04
C GLU A 195 -1.57 13.52 -13.10
N GLU A 196 -0.36 13.08 -12.73
CA GLU A 196 0.53 12.32 -13.62
C GLU A 196 -0.09 10.98 -14.08
N HIS A 197 -0.87 10.32 -13.20
CA HIS A 197 -1.42 8.99 -13.44
C HIS A 197 -2.92 8.95 -13.75
N LYS A 198 -3.54 10.12 -13.96
CA LYS A 198 -4.99 10.31 -14.15
C LYS A 198 -5.61 9.49 -15.30
N ARG A 199 -4.80 9.15 -16.31
CA ARG A 199 -5.25 8.43 -17.52
C ARG A 199 -4.62 7.04 -17.67
N THR A 200 -3.67 6.67 -16.82
CA THR A 200 -2.81 5.51 -17.03
C THR A 200 -3.07 4.37 -16.06
N ASN A 201 -3.57 4.65 -14.85
CA ASN A 201 -3.71 3.62 -13.81
C ASN A 201 -5.06 3.72 -13.08
N ASN A 202 -5.66 2.57 -12.73
CA ASN A 202 -6.74 2.53 -11.75
C ASN A 202 -6.10 2.51 -10.36
N ILE A 203 -6.48 3.46 -9.51
CA ILE A 203 -5.83 3.67 -8.22
C ILE A 203 -6.83 3.42 -7.10
N ILE A 204 -6.41 2.72 -6.05
CA ILE A 204 -7.15 2.59 -4.79
C ILE A 204 -6.31 3.27 -3.71
N LEU A 205 -6.84 4.33 -3.12
CA LEU A 205 -6.24 4.99 -1.95
C LEU A 205 -6.82 4.43 -0.67
N ILE A 206 -5.96 4.10 0.29
CA ILE A 206 -6.39 3.69 1.64
C ILE A 206 -6.17 4.85 2.61
N HIS A 207 -7.18 5.16 3.43
CA HIS A 207 -7.04 6.12 4.51
C HIS A 207 -5.90 5.75 5.48
N SER A 208 -5.21 6.78 5.98
CA SER A 208 -4.27 6.62 7.07
C SER A 208 -5.02 6.21 8.34
N LEU A 209 -4.39 5.34 9.14
CA LEU A 209 -5.02 4.74 10.30
C LEU A 209 -4.96 5.63 11.53
N HIS A 210 -5.98 5.50 12.38
CA HIS A 210 -5.93 6.02 13.74
C HIS A 210 -4.80 5.34 14.54
N ARG A 211 -4.09 6.13 15.36
CA ARG A 211 -2.98 5.68 16.21
C ARG A 211 -3.51 5.39 17.61
N TYR A 212 -3.69 4.11 17.93
CA TYR A 212 -4.16 3.66 19.24
C TYR A 212 -3.05 3.52 20.29
N ASP A 213 -1.80 3.69 19.88
CA ASP A 213 -0.65 3.92 20.77
C ASP A 213 -0.67 5.33 21.38
N LEU A 214 -1.48 6.25 20.81
CA LEU A 214 -1.64 7.62 21.28
C LEU A 214 -3.05 7.84 21.84
N THR A 215 -3.23 8.92 22.60
CA THR A 215 -4.56 9.33 23.04
C THR A 215 -5.42 9.76 21.85
N THR A 216 -6.73 9.56 21.94
CA THR A 216 -7.69 9.93 20.87
C THR A 216 -7.66 11.42 20.54
N ILE A 217 -7.33 12.27 21.52
CA ILE A 217 -7.23 13.73 21.37
C ILE A 217 -5.84 14.22 20.97
N SER A 218 -4.89 13.31 20.72
CA SER A 218 -3.53 13.66 20.30
C SER A 218 -3.51 14.49 19.01
N CYS A 219 -2.51 15.34 18.88
CA CYS A 219 -2.31 16.13 17.65
C CYS A 219 -2.16 15.24 16.41
N VAL A 220 -1.48 14.10 16.54
CA VAL A 220 -1.30 13.12 15.45
C VAL A 220 -2.66 12.58 14.98
N ASN A 221 -3.53 12.14 15.89
CA ASN A 221 -4.85 11.62 15.50
C ASN A 221 -5.75 12.70 14.89
N LYS A 222 -5.68 13.94 15.38
CA LYS A 222 -6.36 15.09 14.75
C LYS A 222 -5.83 15.33 13.33
N GLU A 223 -4.52 15.23 13.13
CA GLU A 223 -3.90 15.40 11.81
C GLU A 223 -4.22 14.22 10.87
N VAL A 224 -4.35 12.99 11.36
CA VAL A 224 -4.86 11.83 10.57
C VAL A 224 -6.25 12.14 10.01
N VAL A 225 -7.17 12.63 10.84
CA VAL A 225 -8.53 12.99 10.39
C VAL A 225 -8.49 14.08 9.33
N LYS A 226 -7.67 15.12 9.54
CA LYS A 226 -7.50 16.21 8.58
C LYS A 226 -6.90 15.74 7.27
N PHE A 227 -5.86 14.89 7.31
CA PHE A 227 -5.23 14.29 6.14
C PHE A 227 -6.22 13.45 5.35
N ASN A 228 -6.94 12.53 5.99
CA ASN A 228 -7.93 11.66 5.34
C ASN A 228 -9.05 12.47 4.67
N ARG A 229 -9.49 13.59 5.29
CA ARG A 229 -10.45 14.50 4.65
C ARG A 229 -9.91 15.13 3.36
N GLN A 230 -8.61 15.44 3.29
CA GLN A 230 -7.98 15.98 2.09
C GLN A 230 -7.78 14.89 1.03
N VAL A 231 -7.36 13.68 1.42
CA VAL A 231 -7.28 12.52 0.52
C VAL A 231 -8.64 12.23 -0.11
N LYS A 232 -9.73 12.30 0.66
CA LYS A 232 -11.10 12.16 0.14
C LYS A 232 -11.51 13.22 -0.87
N LYS A 233 -10.97 14.45 -0.76
CA LYS A 233 -11.19 15.48 -1.78
C LYS A 233 -10.39 15.16 -3.05
N ILE A 234 -9.14 14.76 -2.90
CA ILE A 234 -8.27 14.36 -4.02
C ILE A 234 -8.90 13.20 -4.79
N SER A 235 -9.41 12.16 -4.12
CA SER A 235 -10.05 11.03 -4.78
C SER A 235 -11.29 11.44 -5.58
N LYS A 236 -12.13 12.34 -5.05
CA LYS A 236 -13.32 12.84 -5.76
C LYS A 236 -12.99 13.62 -7.04
N LEU A 237 -11.82 14.24 -7.11
CA LEU A 237 -11.37 14.99 -8.29
C LEU A 237 -10.74 14.09 -9.37
N ASN A 238 -10.48 12.82 -9.06
CA ASN A 238 -9.79 11.88 -9.94
C ASN A 238 -10.66 10.63 -10.19
N PRO A 239 -11.36 10.53 -11.34
CA PRO A 239 -12.35 9.49 -11.58
C PRO A 239 -11.76 8.06 -11.65
N ASN A 240 -10.46 7.94 -11.92
CA ASN A 240 -9.72 6.67 -11.90
C ASN A 240 -9.29 6.25 -10.49
N VAL A 241 -9.65 7.01 -9.45
CA VAL A 241 -9.27 6.77 -8.06
C VAL A 241 -10.49 6.34 -7.24
N LYS A 242 -10.45 5.12 -6.71
CA LYS A 242 -11.35 4.65 -5.65
C LYS A 242 -10.72 4.92 -4.28
N LEU A 243 -11.55 5.25 -3.29
CA LEU A 243 -11.11 5.49 -1.92
C LEU A 243 -11.63 4.39 -1.00
N MET A 244 -10.73 3.78 -0.24
CA MET A 244 -11.05 2.87 0.84
C MET A 244 -10.96 3.61 2.18
N GLU A 245 -12.11 3.87 2.77
CA GLU A 245 -12.18 4.37 4.15
C GLU A 245 -11.96 3.22 5.13
N THR A 246 -11.18 3.46 6.18
CA THR A 246 -10.85 2.45 7.19
C THR A 246 -11.59 2.75 8.50
N ASP A 247 -12.52 1.88 8.88
CA ASP A 247 -13.18 1.92 10.19
C ASP A 247 -12.67 0.78 11.08
N LEU A 248 -11.40 0.91 11.50
CA LEU A 248 -10.72 -0.11 12.29
C LEU A 248 -10.72 0.27 13.77
N GLN A 249 -11.36 -0.58 14.59
CA GLN A 249 -11.32 -0.50 16.05
C GLN A 249 -10.00 -0.99 16.65
N ARG A 250 -9.73 -0.62 17.92
CA ARG A 250 -8.53 -1.01 18.69
C ARG A 250 -8.18 -2.50 18.60
N LYS A 251 -9.18 -3.37 18.60
CA LYS A 251 -9.01 -4.84 18.55
C LYS A 251 -8.33 -5.35 17.27
N HIS A 252 -8.28 -4.54 16.21
CA HIS A 252 -7.63 -4.85 14.94
C HIS A 252 -6.14 -4.45 14.89
N PHE A 253 -5.62 -3.87 15.99
CA PHE A 253 -4.24 -3.40 16.08
C PHE A 253 -3.41 -4.33 16.96
N THR A 254 -2.09 -4.28 16.79
CA THR A 254 -1.13 -4.97 17.66
C THR A 254 -1.21 -4.44 19.09
N ARG A 255 -0.46 -5.07 20.02
CA ARG A 255 -0.40 -4.62 21.41
C ARG A 255 0.03 -3.16 21.54
N HIS A 256 0.93 -2.67 20.70
CA HIS A 256 1.38 -1.28 20.76
C HIS A 256 0.33 -0.31 20.22
N GLY A 257 -0.50 -0.70 19.25
CA GLY A 257 -1.63 0.14 18.78
C GLY A 257 -1.34 0.98 17.54
N GLN A 258 -0.10 0.94 17.02
CA GLN A 258 0.27 1.58 15.76
C GLN A 258 0.00 0.68 14.55
N HIS A 259 0.52 -0.56 14.56
CA HIS A 259 0.35 -1.51 13.44
C HIS A 259 -0.92 -2.34 13.57
N LEU A 260 -1.40 -2.86 12.44
CA LEU A 260 -2.49 -3.86 12.45
C LEU A 260 -1.99 -5.22 12.90
N ASN A 261 -2.84 -5.94 13.62
CA ASN A 261 -2.66 -7.37 13.86
C ASN A 261 -3.19 -8.18 12.65
N GLN A 262 -3.09 -9.51 12.73
CA GLN A 262 -3.52 -10.39 11.66
C GLN A 262 -4.99 -10.17 11.26
N TRP A 263 -5.88 -10.07 12.26
CA TRP A 263 -7.31 -9.83 12.01
C TRP A 263 -7.57 -8.50 11.30
N GLY A 264 -6.86 -7.43 11.69
CA GLY A 264 -6.94 -6.14 11.00
C GLY A 264 -6.46 -6.20 9.55
N LYS A 265 -5.40 -6.97 9.27
CA LYS A 265 -4.88 -7.16 7.90
C LYS A 265 -5.86 -7.92 7.02
N GLU A 266 -6.45 -8.99 7.54
CA GLU A 266 -7.48 -9.78 6.86
C GLU A 266 -8.72 -8.94 6.54
N LEU A 267 -9.18 -8.13 7.51
CA LEU A 267 -10.32 -7.24 7.30
C LEU A 267 -10.05 -6.22 6.19
N VAL A 268 -8.87 -5.57 6.21
CA VAL A 268 -8.48 -4.64 5.15
C VAL A 268 -8.39 -5.33 3.79
N ALA A 269 -7.81 -6.53 3.73
CA ALA A 269 -7.72 -7.29 2.48
C ALA A 269 -9.10 -7.69 1.94
N SER A 270 -10.04 -8.07 2.81
CA SER A 270 -11.42 -8.36 2.45
C SER A 270 -12.13 -7.14 1.86
N GLU A 271 -12.00 -5.97 2.49
CA GLU A 271 -12.60 -4.73 1.95
C GLU A 271 -11.97 -4.30 0.62
N LEU A 272 -10.64 -4.43 0.48
CA LEU A 272 -9.96 -4.19 -0.79
C LEU A 272 -10.46 -5.15 -1.89
N ALA A 273 -10.65 -6.42 -1.58
CA ALA A 273 -11.18 -7.41 -2.54
C ALA A 273 -12.58 -7.02 -3.05
N LYS A 274 -13.45 -6.50 -2.18
CA LYS A 274 -14.77 -5.97 -2.57
C LYS A 274 -14.64 -4.79 -3.53
N ILE A 275 -13.72 -3.85 -3.25
CA ILE A 275 -13.47 -2.68 -4.11
C ILE A 275 -12.91 -3.10 -5.48
N ILE A 276 -12.02 -4.09 -5.50
CA ILE A 276 -11.42 -4.62 -6.74
C ILE A 276 -12.46 -5.30 -7.63
N ASN A 277 -13.41 -6.04 -7.02
CA ASN A 277 -14.46 -6.76 -7.75
C ASN A 277 -15.70 -5.92 -8.08
N SER A 278 -15.75 -4.65 -7.63
CA SER A 278 -16.84 -3.69 -7.94
C SER A 278 -16.64 -2.97 -9.27
#